data_AF-A0A7C2SZZ4-F1
#
_entry.id   AF-A0A7C2SZZ4-F1
#
_cell.length_a   1.000
_cell.length_b   1.000
_cell.length_c   1.000
_cell.angle_alpha   90.00
_cell.angle_beta   90.00
_cell.angle_gamma   90.00
#
_symmetry.space_group_name_H-M   'P 1'
#
loop_
_entity.id
_entity.type
_entity.pdbx_description
1 polymer ?
#
loop_
_entity_poly.entity_id
_entity_poly.type
_entity_poly.pdbx_seq_one_letter_code
_entity_poly.pdbx_strand_id
1 'polypeptide(L)'
;MVEPVRNAWVNGLLVVGAILVSGGALALLHQLAPSVRRWIIAVLTLLAGLYFPLEFFIPHHNFLTPWRDSVADFGRLMAAFTFGLGIINLLLIHGRHLLRWTSNAPFSLAFFSGFLLMLVTGLISHYYPTLWAREVPKDAIGMVGFWDAAFRLFFEGALQSLNATIFALLAFFIVSAAYRAFRIRTLEAGLLMATAIIVMLANVPIGQQWLTGWIPEGSSLAWLRLENLAHWLQTQINAPAMRAIAFGLWVGSLAMAVRIILSLERTFTVGGQ
;
A
#
# COMPACT_ATOMS: atom_id res chain seq x y z
N MET A 1 -7.39 24.64 10.76
CA MET A 1 -7.03 25.09 9.40
C MET A 1 -6.45 26.49 9.50
N VAL A 2 -5.14 26.67 9.27
CA VAL A 2 -4.66 28.02 8.94
C VAL A 2 -5.26 28.29 7.57
N GLU A 3 -6.26 29.17 7.48
CA GLU A 3 -6.81 29.55 6.18
C GLU A 3 -5.62 29.96 5.30
N PRO A 4 -5.47 29.39 4.08
CA PRO A 4 -4.41 29.81 3.20
C PRO A 4 -4.57 31.32 3.04
N VAL A 5 -3.55 32.09 3.46
CA VAL A 5 -3.65 33.54 3.40
C VAL A 5 -3.92 33.85 1.94
N ARG A 6 -5.10 34.42 1.65
CA ARG A 6 -5.58 34.59 0.27
C ARG A 6 -4.62 35.44 -0.57
N ASN A 7 -3.72 36.16 0.10
CA ASN A 7 -2.61 36.88 -0.46
C ASN A 7 -1.41 35.95 -0.76
N ALA A 8 -1.17 35.69 -2.04
CA ALA A 8 -0.05 34.88 -2.54
C ALA A 8 1.32 35.36 -2.03
N TRP A 9 1.52 36.66 -1.81
CA TRP A 9 2.77 37.21 -1.29
C TRP A 9 3.04 36.79 0.15
N VAL A 10 2.01 36.77 0.98
CA VAL A 10 2.14 36.36 2.39
C VAL A 10 2.45 34.86 2.46
N ASN A 11 1.77 34.05 1.65
CA ASN A 11 2.10 32.61 1.57
C ASN A 11 3.54 32.39 1.08
N GLY A 12 3.97 33.12 0.04
CA GLY A 12 5.35 33.05 -0.45
C GLY A 12 6.38 33.39 0.63
N LEU A 13 6.13 34.46 1.38
CA LEU A 13 6.99 34.85 2.51
C LEU A 13 7.00 33.80 3.63
N LEU A 14 5.85 33.21 3.96
CA LEU A 14 5.76 32.16 4.97
C LEU A 14 6.52 30.89 4.54
N VAL A 15 6.44 30.51 3.26
CA VAL A 15 7.17 29.36 2.72
C VAL A 15 8.66 29.62 2.74
N VAL A 16 9.12 30.76 2.21
CA VAL A 16 10.54 31.13 2.22
C VAL A 16 11.07 31.23 3.65
N GLY A 17 10.31 31.87 4.54
CA GLY A 17 10.63 31.96 5.96
C GLY A 17 10.74 30.57 6.61
N ALA A 18 9.80 29.67 6.35
CA ALA A 18 9.85 28.31 6.88
C ALA A 18 11.07 27.53 6.37
N ILE A 19 11.43 27.67 5.08
CA ILE A 19 12.63 27.05 4.50
C ILE A 19 13.89 27.60 5.16
N LEU A 20 14.00 28.92 5.32
CA LEU A 20 15.17 29.55 5.95
C LEU A 20 15.31 29.17 7.42
N VAL A 21 14.21 29.16 8.17
CA VAL A 21 14.20 28.75 9.59
C VAL A 21 14.56 27.27 9.70
N SER A 22 13.96 26.40 8.88
CA SER A 22 14.26 24.97 8.90
C SER A 22 15.71 24.69 8.50
N GLY A 23 16.20 25.35 7.45
CA GLY A 23 17.59 25.24 6.99
C GLY A 23 18.59 25.76 8.03
N GLY A 24 18.30 26.89 8.66
CA GLY A 24 19.11 27.45 9.75
C GLY A 24 19.14 26.52 10.98
N ALA A 25 17.99 25.98 11.37
CA ALA A 25 17.90 25.01 12.46
C ALA A 25 18.72 23.74 12.18
N LEU A 26 18.67 23.22 10.94
CA LEU A 26 19.48 22.08 10.53
C LEU A 26 20.98 22.40 10.51
N ALA A 27 21.37 23.57 10.01
CA ALA A 27 22.77 24.01 10.00
C ALA A 27 23.33 24.17 11.42
N LEU A 28 22.54 24.74 12.34
CA LEU A 28 22.89 24.82 13.76
C LEU A 28 23.01 23.44 14.39
N LEU A 29 22.05 22.55 14.14
CA LEU A 29 22.08 21.17 14.63
C LEU A 29 23.33 20.41 14.14
N HIS A 30 23.77 20.67 12.90
CA HIS A 30 24.97 20.05 12.35
C HIS A 30 26.26 20.54 13.01
N GLN A 31 26.30 21.79 13.47
CA GLN A 31 27.43 22.37 14.19
C GLN A 31 27.57 21.87 15.63
N LEU A 32 26.52 21.27 16.21
CA LEU A 32 26.56 20.71 17.56
C LEU A 32 27.38 19.43 17.63
N ALA A 33 27.96 19.17 18.81
CA ALA A 33 28.68 17.94 19.10
C ALA A 33 27.78 16.70 18.82
N PRO A 34 28.33 15.60 18.28
CA PRO A 34 27.54 14.43 17.89
C PRO A 34 26.65 13.85 19.01
N SER A 35 27.14 13.89 20.26
CA SER A 35 26.39 13.45 21.43
C SER A 35 25.16 14.31 21.69
N VAL A 36 25.30 15.63 21.64
CA VAL A 36 24.22 16.60 21.86
C VAL A 36 23.20 16.53 20.72
N ARG A 37 23.66 16.48 19.47
CA ARG A 37 22.80 16.30 18.30
C ARG A 37 21.94 15.04 18.43
N ARG A 38 22.54 13.93 18.85
CA ARG A 38 21.82 12.66 19.05
C ARG A 38 20.71 12.79 20.09
N TRP A 39 20.98 13.42 21.23
CA TRP A 39 19.98 13.65 22.27
C TRP A 39 18.85 14.56 21.80
N ILE A 40 19.17 15.64 21.08
CA ILE A 40 18.16 16.53 20.51
C ILE A 40 17.26 15.78 19.55
N ILE A 41 17.83 14.99 18.63
CA ILE A 41 17.04 14.17 17.69
C ILE A 41 16.16 13.19 18.47
N ALA A 42 16.71 12.47 19.45
CA ALA A 42 15.96 11.50 20.23
C ALA A 42 14.78 12.14 20.98
N VAL A 43 14.99 13.29 21.61
CA VAL A 43 13.92 14.02 22.31
C VAL A 43 12.86 14.52 21.33
N LEU A 44 13.25 15.08 20.18
CA LEU A 44 12.30 15.53 19.16
C LEU A 44 11.49 14.36 18.59
N THR A 45 12.13 13.23 18.31
CA THR A 45 11.45 12.01 17.84
C THR A 45 10.50 11.45 18.89
N LEU A 46 10.89 11.47 20.17
CA LEU A 46 10.05 11.05 21.28
C LEU A 46 8.78 11.91 21.38
N LEU A 47 8.94 13.24 21.39
CA LEU A 47 7.84 14.19 21.50
C LEU A 47 6.90 14.11 20.30
N ALA A 48 7.45 14.01 19.09
CA ALA A 48 6.65 13.86 17.87
C ALA A 48 5.86 12.53 17.87
N GLY A 49 6.51 11.44 18.30
CA GLY A 49 5.89 10.11 18.36
C GLY A 49 4.82 9.97 19.45
N LEU A 50 4.97 10.70 20.56
CA LEU A 50 3.99 10.71 21.66
C LEU A 50 2.72 11.49 21.35
N TYR A 51 2.72 12.34 20.31
CA TYR A 51 1.58 13.20 19.98
C TYR A 51 0.26 12.43 19.83
N PHE A 52 0.20 11.44 18.92
CA PHE A 52 -1.02 10.69 18.65
C PHE A 52 -1.46 9.78 19.81
N PRO A 53 -0.56 9.03 20.48
CA PRO A 53 -0.92 8.32 21.70
C PRO A 53 -1.54 9.23 22.76
N LEU A 54 -0.92 10.39 23.04
CA LEU A 54 -1.43 11.31 24.06
C LEU A 54 -2.78 11.91 23.65
N GLU A 55 -2.95 12.34 22.40
CA GLU A 55 -4.23 12.84 21.89
C GLU A 55 -5.35 11.80 21.99
N PHE A 56 -5.02 10.52 21.78
CA PHE A 56 -6.01 9.43 21.83
C PHE A 56 -6.34 8.97 23.24
N PHE A 57 -5.36 8.91 24.14
CA PHE A 57 -5.54 8.40 25.51
C PHE A 57 -6.03 9.47 26.50
N ILE A 58 -5.84 10.77 26.23
CA ILE A 58 -6.33 11.85 27.10
C ILE A 58 -7.80 12.15 26.71
N PRO A 59 -8.79 11.82 27.56
CA PRO A 59 -10.19 12.08 27.25
C PRO A 59 -10.50 13.59 27.27
N HIS A 60 -11.50 14.00 26.48
CA HIS A 60 -11.95 15.39 26.23
C HIS A 60 -11.06 16.18 25.26
N HIS A 61 -11.64 17.24 24.66
CA HIS A 61 -10.91 18.20 23.83
C HIS A 61 -9.76 18.76 24.67
N ASN A 62 -8.55 18.31 24.40
CA ASN A 62 -7.37 18.61 25.21
C ASN A 62 -6.53 19.68 24.50
N PHE A 63 -5.38 20.05 25.07
CA PHE A 63 -4.52 21.09 24.53
C PHE A 63 -3.81 20.70 23.21
N LEU A 64 -3.77 19.41 22.86
CA LEU A 64 -3.23 18.86 21.61
C LEU A 64 -4.27 18.86 20.48
N THR A 65 -5.56 18.76 20.80
CA THR A 65 -6.67 18.69 19.83
C THR A 65 -6.65 19.83 18.78
N PRO A 66 -6.35 21.10 19.12
CA PRO A 66 -6.26 22.18 18.12
C PRO A 66 -5.19 21.95 17.03
N TRP A 67 -4.17 21.14 17.33
CA TRP A 67 -3.03 20.88 16.44
C TRP A 67 -3.18 19.59 15.62
N ARG A 68 -4.26 18.82 15.85
CA ARG A 68 -4.45 17.49 15.26
C ARG A 68 -4.41 17.51 13.75
N ASP A 69 -5.14 18.45 13.15
CA ASP A 69 -5.18 18.60 11.70
C ASP A 69 -3.81 18.98 11.15
N SER A 70 -3.09 19.90 11.80
CA SER A 70 -1.75 20.33 11.38
C SER A 70 -0.73 19.19 11.42
N VAL A 71 -0.73 18.38 12.49
CA VAL A 71 0.15 17.22 12.59
C VAL A 71 -0.24 16.14 11.58
N ALA A 72 -1.53 15.91 11.37
CA ALA A 72 -2.01 14.97 10.35
C ALA A 72 -1.67 15.42 8.92
N ASP A 73 -1.76 16.70 8.62
CA ASP A 73 -1.38 17.29 7.33
C ASP A 73 0.13 17.16 7.10
N PHE A 74 0.95 17.41 8.13
CA PHE A 74 2.39 17.16 8.06
C PHE A 74 2.69 15.67 7.78
N GLY A 75 1.97 14.75 8.43
CA GLY A 75 2.08 13.31 8.16
C GLY A 75 1.72 12.95 6.71
N ARG A 76 0.67 13.55 6.15
CA ARG A 76 0.31 13.37 4.73
C ARG A 76 1.38 13.89 3.78
N LEU A 77 2.00 15.02 4.10
CA LEU A 77 3.13 15.55 3.34
C LEU A 77 4.33 14.60 3.38
N MET A 78 4.68 14.06 4.56
CA MET A 78 5.73 13.05 4.71
C MET A 78 5.44 11.77 3.92
N ALA A 79 4.19 11.32 3.91
CA ALA A 79 3.76 10.19 3.09
C ALA A 79 3.95 10.47 1.58
N ALA A 80 3.59 11.67 1.12
CA ALA A 80 3.82 12.07 -0.27
C ALA A 80 5.31 12.06 -0.65
N PHE A 81 6.19 12.59 0.20
CA PHE A 81 7.65 12.49 -0.01
C PHE A 81 8.15 11.05 -0.01
N THR A 82 7.60 10.20 0.86
CA THR A 82 7.95 8.78 0.93
C THR A 82 7.59 8.06 -0.37
N PHE A 83 6.41 8.32 -0.92
CA PHE A 83 6.03 7.81 -2.25
C PHE A 83 6.99 8.31 -3.34
N GLY A 84 7.33 9.61 -3.32
CA GLY A 84 8.29 10.19 -4.25
C GLY A 84 9.67 9.53 -4.18
N LEU A 85 10.21 9.33 -2.98
CA LEU A 85 11.47 8.62 -2.75
C LEU A 85 11.40 7.17 -3.23
N GLY A 86 10.27 6.49 -3.02
CA GLY A 86 10.04 5.14 -3.54
C GLY A 86 10.13 5.08 -5.06
N ILE A 87 9.47 6.02 -5.74
CA ILE A 87 9.53 6.13 -7.21
C ILE A 87 10.96 6.43 -7.66
N ILE A 88 11.62 7.43 -7.08
CA ILE A 88 13.00 7.80 -7.41
C ILE A 88 13.94 6.59 -7.24
N ASN A 89 13.80 5.84 -6.14
CA ASN A 89 14.62 4.67 -5.88
C ASN A 89 14.45 3.60 -6.99
N LEU A 90 13.21 3.33 -7.41
CA LEU A 90 12.94 2.39 -8.52
C LEU A 90 13.53 2.91 -9.84
N LEU A 91 13.35 4.20 -10.14
CA LEU A 91 13.92 4.82 -11.34
C LEU A 91 15.46 4.75 -11.35
N LEU A 92 16.10 4.94 -10.19
CA LEU A 92 17.56 4.84 -10.07
C LEU A 92 18.06 3.41 -10.28
N ILE A 93 17.39 2.41 -9.68
CA ILE A 93 17.78 1.00 -9.81
C ILE A 93 17.60 0.53 -11.26
N HIS A 94 16.41 0.70 -11.83
CA HIS A 94 16.12 0.30 -13.21
C HIS A 94 16.88 1.15 -14.23
N GLY A 95 17.06 2.44 -13.96
CA GLY A 95 17.86 3.34 -14.78
C GLY A 95 19.31 2.88 -14.91
N ARG A 96 19.95 2.49 -13.80
CA ARG A 96 21.32 1.95 -13.82
C ARG A 96 21.45 0.71 -14.71
N HIS A 97 20.46 -0.20 -14.65
CA HIS A 97 20.45 -1.40 -15.48
C HIS A 97 20.31 -1.09 -16.98
N LEU A 98 19.52 -0.07 -17.31
CA LEU A 98 19.30 0.37 -18.69
C LEU A 98 20.51 1.13 -19.26
N LEU A 99 21.08 2.09 -18.51
CA LEU A 99 22.25 2.85 -18.95
C LEU A 99 23.48 1.96 -19.17
N ARG A 100 23.68 0.95 -18.30
CA ARG A 100 24.83 0.04 -18.37
C ARG A 100 24.56 -1.20 -19.22
N TRP A 101 23.41 -1.32 -19.87
CA TRP A 101 23.01 -2.47 -20.69
C TRP A 101 23.31 -3.82 -20.01
N THR A 102 22.92 -3.93 -18.74
CA THR A 102 23.10 -5.17 -17.98
C THR A 102 22.15 -6.27 -18.48
N SER A 103 22.36 -7.53 -18.06
CA SER A 103 21.44 -8.64 -18.37
C SER A 103 19.98 -8.36 -17.96
N ASN A 104 19.74 -7.46 -17.00
CA ASN A 104 18.40 -7.05 -16.55
C ASN A 104 17.82 -5.84 -17.30
N ALA A 105 18.49 -5.35 -18.35
CA ALA A 105 18.02 -4.22 -19.14
C ALA A 105 16.63 -4.45 -19.79
N PRO A 106 16.29 -5.65 -20.31
CA PRO A 106 14.95 -5.89 -20.88
C PRO A 106 13.82 -5.72 -19.87
N PHE A 107 14.02 -6.18 -18.63
CA PHE A 107 13.03 -6.01 -17.56
C PHE A 107 12.90 -4.53 -17.15
N SER A 108 14.02 -3.81 -17.15
CA SER A 108 14.02 -2.37 -16.86
C SER A 108 13.34 -1.57 -17.98
N LEU A 109 13.49 -2.00 -19.25
CA LEU A 109 12.78 -1.41 -20.38
C LEU A 109 11.27 -1.62 -20.26
N ALA A 110 10.83 -2.83 -19.89
CA ALA A 110 9.41 -3.12 -19.63
C ALA A 110 8.84 -2.29 -18.48
N PHE A 111 9.62 -2.07 -17.42
CA PHE A 111 9.24 -1.18 -16.31
C PHE A 111 9.03 0.27 -16.80
N PHE A 112 10.02 0.84 -17.49
CA PHE A 112 9.92 2.23 -17.96
C PHE A 112 8.83 2.42 -19.01
N SER A 113 8.66 1.47 -19.93
CA SER A 113 7.60 1.55 -20.94
C SER A 113 6.22 1.44 -20.30
N GLY A 114 6.01 0.47 -19.40
CA GLY A 114 4.74 0.33 -18.68
C GLY A 114 4.42 1.55 -17.81
N PHE A 115 5.40 2.08 -17.09
CA PHE A 115 5.26 3.29 -16.29
C PHE A 115 4.89 4.51 -17.16
N LEU A 116 5.64 4.74 -18.24
CA LEU A 116 5.42 5.90 -19.10
C LEU A 116 4.09 5.81 -19.84
N LEU A 117 3.73 4.63 -20.37
CA LEU A 117 2.45 4.42 -21.05
C LEU A 117 1.29 4.71 -20.09
N MET A 118 1.30 4.11 -18.90
CA MET A 118 0.25 4.33 -17.90
C MET A 118 0.16 5.80 -17.47
N LEU A 119 1.31 6.43 -17.21
CA LEU A 119 1.38 7.84 -16.80
C LEU A 119 0.82 8.76 -17.89
N VAL A 120 1.26 8.59 -19.14
CA VAL A 120 0.84 9.42 -20.26
C VAL A 120 -0.64 9.21 -20.56
N THR A 121 -1.12 7.96 -20.69
CA THR A 121 -2.54 7.71 -20.97
C THR A 121 -3.44 8.17 -19.83
N GLY A 122 -3.02 7.98 -18.58
CA GLY A 122 -3.78 8.43 -17.41
C GLY A 122 -3.88 9.95 -17.33
N LEU A 123 -2.77 10.67 -17.53
CA LEU A 123 -2.75 12.14 -17.52
C LEU A 123 -3.58 12.72 -18.67
N ILE A 124 -3.42 12.19 -19.88
CA ILE A 124 -4.19 12.69 -21.03
C ILE A 124 -5.68 12.38 -20.84
N SER A 125 -6.03 11.16 -20.42
CA SER A 125 -7.44 10.80 -20.15
C SER A 125 -8.09 11.69 -19.10
N HIS A 126 -7.34 12.15 -18.10
CA HIS A 126 -7.87 12.99 -17.03
C HIS A 126 -7.94 14.48 -17.38
N TYR A 127 -6.85 15.04 -17.91
CA TYR A 127 -6.73 16.49 -18.13
C TYR A 127 -7.07 16.94 -19.55
N TYR A 128 -6.81 16.10 -20.56
CA TYR A 128 -6.99 16.44 -21.98
C TYR A 128 -7.63 15.28 -22.77
N PRO A 129 -8.84 14.83 -22.39
CA PRO A 129 -9.45 13.63 -22.96
C PRO A 129 -9.75 13.71 -24.46
N THR A 130 -9.72 14.90 -25.05
CA THR A 130 -9.99 15.18 -26.48
C THR A 130 -8.73 15.52 -27.27
N LEU A 131 -7.54 15.39 -26.68
CA LEU A 131 -6.26 15.65 -27.35
C LEU A 131 -6.08 14.71 -28.55
N TRP A 132 -6.10 15.24 -29.78
CA TRP A 132 -6.03 14.43 -31.02
C TRP A 132 -7.07 13.30 -31.10
N ALA A 133 -8.16 13.41 -30.35
CA ALA A 133 -9.23 12.42 -30.28
C ALA A 133 -10.59 13.11 -30.46
N ARG A 134 -11.52 12.44 -31.14
CA ARG A 134 -12.87 12.99 -31.33
C ARG A 134 -13.61 13.02 -30.00
N GLU A 135 -14.29 14.13 -29.73
CA GLU A 135 -15.16 14.22 -28.56
C GLU A 135 -16.26 13.16 -28.65
N VAL A 136 -16.42 12.38 -27.58
CA VAL A 136 -17.52 11.43 -27.47
C VAL A 136 -18.76 12.22 -27.08
N PRO A 137 -19.87 12.12 -27.84
CA PRO A 137 -21.13 12.76 -27.46
C PRO A 137 -21.55 12.28 -26.08
N LYS A 138 -21.99 13.21 -25.21
CA LYS A 138 -22.39 12.91 -23.83
C LYS A 138 -23.57 11.93 -23.74
N ASP A 139 -24.36 11.84 -24.81
CA ASP A 139 -25.55 10.98 -24.90
C ASP A 139 -25.25 9.60 -25.51
N ALA A 140 -24.00 9.33 -25.89
CA ALA A 140 -23.60 8.06 -26.48
C ALA A 140 -23.44 6.99 -25.39
N ILE A 141 -24.37 6.03 -25.36
CA ILE A 141 -24.32 4.90 -24.43
C ILE A 141 -23.28 3.88 -24.93
N GLY A 142 -22.30 3.56 -24.09
CA GLY A 142 -21.29 2.52 -24.37
C GLY A 142 -20.10 2.98 -25.22
N MET A 143 -20.01 4.26 -25.58
CA MET A 143 -18.82 4.81 -26.22
C MET A 143 -17.85 5.38 -25.19
N VAL A 144 -16.60 4.94 -25.25
CA VAL A 144 -15.49 5.47 -24.43
C VAL A 144 -14.56 6.31 -25.30
N GLY A 145 -14.05 7.41 -24.73
CA GLY A 145 -13.06 8.24 -25.41
C GLY A 145 -11.78 7.46 -25.70
N PHE A 146 -11.06 7.80 -26.76
CA PHE A 146 -9.84 7.09 -27.15
C PHE A 146 -8.83 6.96 -25.99
N TRP A 147 -8.58 8.05 -25.25
CA TRP A 147 -7.64 8.05 -24.13
C TRP A 147 -8.14 7.29 -22.91
N ASP A 148 -9.45 7.30 -22.65
CA ASP A 148 -10.07 6.47 -21.60
C ASP A 148 -9.94 4.99 -21.96
N ALA A 149 -10.21 4.63 -23.22
CA ALA A 149 -10.03 3.27 -23.73
C ALA A 149 -8.56 2.83 -23.65
N ALA A 150 -7.61 3.69 -24.02
CA ALA A 150 -6.19 3.41 -23.93
C ALA A 150 -5.75 3.21 -22.47
N PHE A 151 -6.21 4.07 -21.56
CA PHE A 151 -5.94 3.92 -20.13
C PHE A 151 -6.52 2.60 -19.59
N ARG A 152 -7.77 2.27 -19.90
CA ARG A 152 -8.38 0.98 -19.51
C ARG A 152 -7.63 -0.21 -20.07
N LEU A 153 -7.15 -0.15 -21.32
CA LEU A 153 -6.34 -1.21 -21.91
C LEU A 153 -5.05 -1.46 -21.12
N PHE A 154 -4.33 -0.40 -20.74
CA PHE A 154 -3.13 -0.56 -19.93
C PHE A 154 -3.43 -0.94 -18.48
N PHE A 155 -4.51 -0.42 -17.90
CA PHE A 155 -4.88 -0.67 -16.51
C PHE A 155 -5.51 -2.04 -16.30
N GLU A 156 -6.62 -2.32 -16.96
CA GLU A 156 -7.35 -3.59 -16.84
C GLU A 156 -6.68 -4.66 -17.69
N GLY A 157 -6.36 -4.34 -18.95
CA GLY A 157 -5.79 -5.30 -19.89
C GLY A 157 -4.37 -5.73 -19.54
N ALA A 158 -3.47 -4.78 -19.26
CA ALA A 158 -2.07 -5.12 -18.93
C ALA A 158 -1.84 -5.27 -17.42
N LEU A 159 -2.02 -4.22 -16.62
CA LEU A 159 -1.63 -4.23 -15.21
C LEU A 159 -2.44 -5.24 -14.38
N GLN A 160 -3.77 -5.24 -14.46
CA GLN A 160 -4.58 -6.20 -13.70
C GLN A 160 -4.35 -7.64 -14.16
N SER A 161 -4.28 -7.89 -15.48
CA SER A 161 -3.98 -9.23 -16.00
C SER A 161 -2.60 -9.73 -15.56
N LEU A 162 -1.56 -8.90 -15.61
CA LEU A 162 -0.23 -9.25 -15.13
C LEU A 162 -0.20 -9.50 -13.62
N ASN A 163 -0.94 -8.71 -12.84
CA ASN A 163 -1.10 -8.99 -11.42
C ASN A 163 -1.81 -10.33 -11.20
N ALA A 164 -2.86 -10.64 -11.97
CA ALA A 164 -3.56 -11.91 -11.90
C ALA A 164 -2.67 -13.09 -12.27
N THR A 165 -1.78 -12.96 -13.26
CA THR A 165 -0.81 -14.03 -13.60
C THR A 165 0.21 -14.25 -12.49
N ILE A 166 0.71 -13.18 -11.86
CA ILE A 166 1.60 -13.29 -10.69
C ILE A 166 0.88 -13.99 -9.54
N PHE A 167 -0.36 -13.59 -9.22
CA PHE A 167 -1.15 -14.25 -8.17
C PHE A 167 -1.45 -15.72 -8.51
N ALA A 168 -1.75 -16.03 -9.77
CA ALA A 168 -1.96 -17.41 -10.22
C ALA A 168 -0.70 -18.27 -10.09
N LEU A 169 0.47 -17.74 -10.47
CA LEU A 169 1.75 -18.41 -10.30
C LEU A 169 2.10 -18.62 -8.83
N LEU A 170 1.88 -17.60 -7.98
CA LEU A 170 2.08 -17.71 -6.54
C LEU A 170 1.16 -18.78 -5.94
N ALA A 171 -0.13 -18.76 -6.29
CA ALA A 171 -1.09 -19.78 -5.85
C ALA A 171 -0.67 -21.18 -6.30
N PHE A 172 -0.27 -21.34 -7.57
CA PHE A 172 0.22 -22.61 -8.09
C PHE A 172 1.45 -23.11 -7.33
N PHE A 173 2.44 -22.26 -7.09
CA PHE A 173 3.64 -22.64 -6.35
C PHE A 173 3.35 -22.97 -4.87
N ILE A 174 2.46 -22.22 -4.22
CA ILE A 174 2.03 -22.51 -2.85
C ILE A 174 1.33 -23.86 -2.78
N VAL A 175 0.37 -24.12 -3.67
CA VAL A 175 -0.37 -25.39 -3.72
C VAL A 175 0.56 -26.55 -4.06
N SER A 176 1.46 -26.38 -5.03
CA SER A 176 2.44 -27.41 -5.41
C SER A 176 3.40 -27.74 -4.26
N ALA A 177 3.93 -26.72 -3.57
CA ALA A 177 4.77 -26.90 -2.40
C ALA A 177 4.02 -27.56 -1.24
N ALA A 178 2.79 -27.10 -0.96
CA ALA A 178 1.93 -27.67 0.07
C ALA A 178 1.57 -29.12 -0.23
N TYR A 179 1.19 -29.47 -1.46
CA TYR A 179 0.92 -30.85 -1.86
C TYR A 179 2.14 -31.75 -1.66
N ARG A 180 3.33 -31.27 -2.05
CA ARG A 180 4.59 -32.01 -1.84
C ARG A 180 4.94 -32.18 -0.37
N ALA A 181 4.68 -31.18 0.46
CA ALA A 181 4.94 -31.20 1.91
C ALA A 181 3.91 -32.04 2.69
N PHE A 182 2.64 -32.00 2.27
CA PHE A 182 1.50 -32.69 2.89
C PHE A 182 1.13 -33.99 2.18
N ARG A 183 2.07 -34.66 1.50
CA ARG A 183 1.85 -35.98 0.89
C ARG A 183 1.06 -36.81 1.89
N ILE A 184 -0.19 -37.16 1.56
CA ILE A 184 -1.21 -37.68 2.48
C ILE A 184 -0.63 -38.88 3.24
N ARG A 185 -0.04 -38.58 4.39
CA ARG A 185 0.64 -39.54 5.27
C ARG A 185 -0.05 -39.58 6.64
N THR A 186 -0.78 -38.52 6.99
CA THR A 186 -1.59 -38.44 8.20
C THR A 186 -3.01 -37.97 7.88
N LEU A 187 -3.94 -38.32 8.77
CA LEU A 187 -5.34 -37.90 8.64
C LEU A 187 -5.48 -36.37 8.75
N GLU A 188 -4.64 -35.70 9.55
CA GLU A 188 -4.71 -34.24 9.65
C GLU A 188 -4.32 -33.56 8.34
N ALA A 189 -3.27 -34.04 7.67
CA ALA A 189 -2.86 -33.52 6.37
C ALA A 189 -3.94 -33.72 5.30
N GLY A 190 -4.62 -34.87 5.32
CA GLY A 190 -5.76 -35.15 4.44
C GLY A 190 -6.94 -34.20 4.69
N LEU A 191 -7.28 -33.95 5.96
CA LEU A 191 -8.36 -33.04 6.33
C LEU A 191 -8.04 -31.60 5.90
N LEU A 192 -6.80 -31.13 6.09
CA LEU A 192 -6.35 -29.82 5.63
C LEU A 192 -6.41 -29.69 4.11
N MET A 193 -6.00 -30.71 3.37
CA MET A 193 -6.06 -30.72 1.90
C MET A 193 -7.51 -30.70 1.39
N ALA A 194 -8.39 -31.52 1.95
CA ALA A 194 -9.82 -31.52 1.61
C ALA A 194 -10.45 -30.15 1.88
N THR A 195 -10.14 -29.58 3.04
CA THR A 195 -10.58 -28.23 3.43
C THR A 195 -10.11 -27.16 2.45
N ALA A 196 -8.85 -27.21 2.01
CA ALA A 196 -8.30 -26.29 1.03
C ALA A 196 -9.00 -26.41 -0.34
N ILE A 197 -9.28 -27.63 -0.79
CA ILE A 197 -10.01 -27.87 -2.05
C ILE A 197 -11.41 -27.24 -1.99
N ILE A 198 -12.14 -27.41 -0.88
CA ILE A 198 -13.47 -26.82 -0.69
C ILE A 198 -13.40 -25.30 -0.82
N VAL A 199 -12.46 -24.65 -0.12
CA VAL A 199 -12.31 -23.19 -0.16
C VAL A 199 -11.92 -22.69 -1.54
N MET A 200 -11.00 -23.38 -2.22
CA MET A 200 -10.58 -22.98 -3.57
C MET A 200 -11.74 -23.10 -4.56
N LEU A 201 -12.52 -24.18 -4.52
CA LEU A 201 -13.68 -24.36 -5.39
C LEU A 201 -14.78 -23.34 -5.11
N ALA A 202 -15.01 -22.99 -3.84
CA ALA A 202 -16.04 -22.03 -3.46
C ALA A 202 -15.80 -20.61 -4.00
N ASN A 203 -14.56 -20.25 -4.38
CA ASN A 203 -14.22 -18.93 -4.92
C ASN A 203 -14.20 -18.88 -6.46
N VAL A 204 -14.52 -19.99 -7.15
CA VAL A 204 -14.56 -20.06 -8.62
C VAL A 204 -16.01 -20.17 -9.09
N PRO A 205 -16.43 -19.45 -10.15
CA PRO A 205 -17.81 -19.50 -10.67
C PRO A 205 -18.32 -20.93 -10.94
N ILE A 206 -17.44 -21.84 -11.36
CA ILE A 206 -17.75 -23.25 -11.59
C ILE A 206 -18.18 -23.94 -10.29
N GLY A 207 -17.47 -23.71 -9.18
CA GLY A 207 -17.81 -24.33 -7.89
C GLY A 207 -19.18 -23.88 -7.38
N GLN A 208 -19.49 -22.60 -7.56
CA GLN A 208 -20.75 -22.01 -7.07
C GLN A 208 -21.95 -22.43 -7.92
N GLN A 209 -21.87 -22.24 -9.23
CA GLN A 209 -23.02 -22.37 -10.13
C GLN A 209 -23.21 -23.80 -10.65
N TRP A 210 -22.13 -24.54 -10.89
CA TRP A 210 -22.22 -25.85 -11.55
C TRP A 210 -22.26 -27.02 -10.56
N LEU A 211 -21.49 -26.97 -9.46
CA LEU A 211 -21.46 -28.06 -8.49
C LEU A 211 -22.59 -28.00 -7.46
N THR A 212 -22.93 -26.82 -6.95
CA THR A 212 -23.94 -26.66 -5.88
C THR A 212 -25.11 -25.75 -6.24
N GLY A 213 -25.14 -25.20 -7.46
CA GLY A 213 -26.20 -24.31 -7.92
C GLY A 213 -27.58 -24.96 -8.04
N TRP A 214 -27.65 -26.30 -8.09
CA TRP A 214 -28.91 -27.05 -8.08
C TRP A 214 -29.59 -27.11 -6.71
N ILE A 215 -28.90 -26.73 -5.63
CA ILE A 215 -29.45 -26.70 -4.27
C ILE A 215 -30.09 -25.32 -4.04
N PRO A 216 -31.41 -25.19 -3.84
CA PRO A 216 -32.06 -23.91 -3.59
C PRO A 216 -31.55 -23.26 -2.31
N GLU A 217 -31.38 -21.93 -2.33
CA GLU A 217 -30.82 -21.16 -1.19
C GLU A 217 -31.66 -21.25 0.08
N GLY A 218 -32.98 -21.43 -0.05
CA GLY A 218 -33.91 -21.58 1.08
C GLY A 218 -34.12 -23.03 1.55
N SER A 219 -33.43 -24.01 0.96
CA SER A 219 -33.56 -25.42 1.36
C SER A 219 -32.85 -25.68 2.69
N SER A 220 -33.33 -26.65 3.46
CA SER A 220 -32.63 -27.15 4.66
C SER A 220 -31.24 -27.71 4.36
N LEU A 221 -30.96 -28.03 3.09
CA LEU A 221 -29.66 -28.49 2.59
C LEU A 221 -28.75 -27.35 2.10
N ALA A 222 -29.16 -26.08 2.23
CA ALA A 222 -28.36 -24.95 1.78
C ALA A 222 -26.98 -24.89 2.46
N TRP A 223 -26.83 -25.43 3.67
CA TRP A 223 -25.53 -25.50 4.36
C TRP A 223 -24.48 -26.35 3.63
N LEU A 224 -24.89 -27.29 2.76
CA LEU A 224 -23.99 -28.12 1.95
C LEU A 224 -23.48 -27.41 0.69
N ARG A 225 -24.01 -26.22 0.38
CA ARG A 225 -23.51 -25.40 -0.73
C ARG A 225 -22.06 -25.03 -0.46
N LEU A 226 -21.19 -25.13 -1.48
CA LEU A 226 -19.76 -24.92 -1.34
C LEU A 226 -19.43 -23.54 -0.76
N GLU A 227 -20.23 -22.54 -1.14
CA GLU A 227 -20.12 -21.15 -0.66
C GLU A 227 -20.40 -21.05 0.85
N ASN A 228 -21.43 -21.74 1.33
CA ASN A 228 -21.81 -21.72 2.75
C ASN A 228 -20.81 -22.48 3.61
N LEU A 229 -20.32 -23.64 3.15
CA LEU A 229 -19.27 -24.40 3.82
C LEU A 229 -17.96 -23.60 3.90
N ALA A 230 -17.54 -23.01 2.78
CA ALA A 230 -16.34 -22.19 2.75
C ALA A 230 -16.50 -20.92 3.58
N HIS A 231 -17.68 -20.30 3.59
CA HIS A 231 -17.96 -19.15 4.44
C HIS A 231 -17.89 -19.52 5.93
N TRP A 232 -18.50 -20.64 6.34
CA TRP A 232 -18.42 -21.13 7.72
C TRP A 232 -16.96 -21.40 8.11
N LEU A 233 -16.21 -22.09 7.26
CA LEU A 233 -14.79 -22.36 7.52
C LEU A 233 -13.98 -21.06 7.64
N GLN A 234 -14.21 -20.09 6.76
CA GLN A 234 -13.50 -18.82 6.77
C GLN A 234 -13.86 -17.98 8.01
N THR A 235 -15.12 -17.97 8.43
CA THR A 235 -15.57 -17.12 9.54
C THR A 235 -15.36 -17.74 10.91
N GLN A 236 -15.48 -19.06 11.05
CA GLN A 236 -15.37 -19.74 12.34
C GLN A 236 -13.97 -20.30 12.59
N ILE A 237 -13.32 -20.89 11.59
CA ILE A 237 -12.00 -21.53 11.77
C ILE A 237 -10.87 -20.56 11.40
N ASN A 238 -10.95 -19.93 10.24
CA ASN A 238 -9.87 -19.08 9.73
C ASN A 238 -9.83 -17.71 10.44
N ALA A 239 -10.99 -17.06 10.65
CA ALA A 239 -11.02 -15.70 11.21
C ALA A 239 -10.34 -15.55 12.59
N PRO A 240 -10.48 -16.48 13.56
CA PRO A 240 -9.72 -16.40 14.81
C PRO A 240 -8.20 -16.45 14.59
N ALA A 241 -7.72 -17.32 13.69
CA ALA A 241 -6.31 -17.43 13.36
C ALA A 241 -5.78 -16.15 12.69
N MET A 242 -6.53 -15.59 11.73
CA MET A 242 -6.18 -14.31 11.09
C MET A 242 -6.17 -13.16 12.08
N ARG A 243 -7.10 -13.13 13.04
CA ARG A 243 -7.10 -12.14 14.13
C ARG A 243 -5.87 -12.30 15.03
N ALA A 244 -5.45 -13.53 15.33
CA ALA A 244 -4.23 -13.79 16.11
C ALA A 244 -2.97 -13.34 15.38
N ILE A 245 -2.85 -13.64 14.07
CA ILE A 245 -1.75 -13.16 13.22
C ILE A 245 -1.74 -11.63 13.17
N ALA A 246 -2.89 -11.01 12.91
CA ALA A 246 -3.02 -9.56 12.88
C ALA A 246 -2.61 -8.95 14.22
N PHE A 247 -3.07 -9.50 15.35
CA PHE A 247 -2.66 -9.06 16.68
C PHE A 247 -1.14 -9.16 16.86
N GLY A 248 -0.51 -10.26 16.44
CA GLY A 248 0.94 -10.41 16.47
C GLY A 248 1.67 -9.36 15.63
N LEU A 249 1.16 -9.06 14.42
CA LEU A 249 1.69 -8.00 13.56
C LEU A 249 1.56 -6.62 14.20
N TRP A 250 0.42 -6.31 14.83
CA TRP A 250 0.19 -5.04 15.51
C TRP A 250 1.07 -4.86 16.74
N VAL A 251 1.24 -5.91 17.55
CA VAL A 251 2.15 -5.88 18.70
C VAL A 251 3.60 -5.75 18.23
N GLY A 252 3.99 -6.45 17.16
CA GLY A 252 5.31 -6.33 16.55
C GLY A 252 5.60 -4.94 16.00
N SER A 253 4.63 -4.33 15.31
CA SER A 253 4.77 -2.97 14.78
C SER A 253 4.79 -1.93 15.91
N LEU A 254 4.01 -2.11 16.98
CA LEU A 254 4.07 -1.27 18.17
C LEU A 254 5.46 -1.36 18.84
N ALA A 255 6.01 -2.58 18.98
CA ALA A 255 7.34 -2.77 19.55
C ALA A 255 8.43 -2.05 18.71
N MET A 256 8.34 -2.13 17.38
CA MET A 256 9.22 -1.37 16.48
C MET A 256 9.02 0.15 16.61
N ALA A 257 7.77 0.61 16.65
CA ALA A 257 7.46 2.03 16.83
C ALA A 257 8.02 2.57 18.15
N VAL A 258 7.88 1.84 19.26
CA VAL A 258 8.47 2.23 20.56
C VAL A 258 9.99 2.30 20.48
N ARG A 259 10.65 1.34 19.80
CA ARG A 259 12.11 1.39 19.59
C ARG A 259 12.55 2.61 18.80
N ILE A 260 11.78 2.99 17.78
CA ILE A 260 12.03 4.19 16.97
C ILE A 260 11.79 5.47 17.80
N ILE A 261 10.68 5.56 18.53
CA ILE A 261 10.30 6.70 19.37
C ILE A 261 11.34 6.94 20.48
N LEU A 262 11.86 5.86 21.08
CA LEU A 262 12.93 5.92 22.07
C LEU A 262 14.33 6.08 21.46
N SER A 263 14.45 6.18 20.14
CA SER A 263 15.73 6.30 19.41
C SER A 263 16.74 5.19 19.75
N LEU A 264 16.23 3.98 19.99
CA LEU A 264 17.05 2.80 20.30
C LEU A 264 17.63 2.15 19.03
N GLU A 265 17.05 2.44 17.87
CA GLU A 265 17.56 1.97 16.58
C GLU A 265 18.77 2.81 16.14
N ARG A 266 19.95 2.18 16.11
CA ARG A 266 21.22 2.85 15.81
C ARG A 266 21.46 3.13 14.33
N THR A 267 20.50 2.81 13.46
CA THR A 267 20.69 2.83 11.99
C THR A 267 20.64 4.24 11.38
N PHE A 268 20.13 5.25 12.11
CA PHE A 268 19.95 6.61 11.59
C PHE A 268 21.17 7.53 11.72
N THR A 269 22.36 7.01 12.02
CA THR A 269 23.60 7.78 11.89
C THR A 269 23.97 7.90 10.41
N VAL A 270 23.37 8.87 9.72
CA VAL A 270 23.91 9.42 8.48
C VAL A 270 25.30 9.96 8.80
N GLY A 271 26.31 9.20 8.43
CA GLY A 271 27.70 9.39 8.82
C GLY A 271 28.23 8.12 9.47
N GLY A 272 28.65 7.17 8.63
CA GLY A 272 29.26 5.93 9.07
C GLY A 272 30.40 6.17 10.05
N GLN A 273 30.26 5.60 11.23
CA GLN A 273 30.92 4.33 11.55
C GLN A 273 29.86 3.33 11.98
#